data_AF-A0A820GEV1-F1
#
_entry.id   AF-A0A820GEV1-F1
#
_cell.length_a   1.000
_cell.length_b   1.000
_cell.length_c   1.000
_cell.angle_alpha   90.00
_cell.angle_beta   90.00
_cell.angle_gamma   90.00
#
_symmetry.space_group_name_H-M   'P 1'
#
loop_
_entity.id
_entity.type
_entity.pdbx_description
1 polymer ?
#
loop_
_entity_poly.entity_id
_entity_poly.type
_entity_poly.pdbx_seq_one_letter_code
_entity_poly.pdbx_strand_id
1 'polypeptide(L)'
;PIHDLKNILSPLGVRFFDKSLSYSCGQTRTCFSPLRILTRHNGMDYSNEIYSKFYEFYKNQIEMNVVDAFVCFHPVSMCELYMPFNRSIIIISSTRYELSRFEPQQWNKLNENLKKISQNPKNIIAANNLYDAEYIRYFTGINVTLLPSFCNYTNSDYNPTREEFLLAPIHLLYFDSLFKKLLKNSLNQYQKHKIKIVSIRSIYRNYKYSDLTNHPAIIHIPYQVSIMSLFEQYRMNIPLLAPSLDLFTTWHYGYV
;
A
#
# COMPACT_ATOMS: atom_id res chain seq x y z
N PRO A 1 3.65 0.46 5.24
CA PRO A 1 4.13 -0.82 5.83
C PRO A 1 5.65 -0.90 6.06
N ILE A 2 6.52 -0.68 5.06
CA ILE A 2 7.99 -0.78 5.27
C ILE A 2 8.54 0.26 6.26
N HIS A 3 7.93 1.45 6.29
CA HIS A 3 8.27 2.48 7.28
C HIS A 3 7.95 2.03 8.71
N ASP A 4 6.88 1.28 8.93
CA ASP A 4 6.57 0.71 10.25
C ASP A 4 7.64 -0.29 10.69
N LEU A 5 8.02 -1.22 9.81
CA LEU A 5 9.08 -2.18 10.15
C LEU A 5 10.38 -1.48 10.52
N LYS A 6 10.80 -0.50 9.72
CA LYS A 6 12.03 0.25 10.02
C LYS A 6 11.91 1.02 11.32
N ASN A 7 10.78 1.69 11.56
CA ASN A 7 10.56 2.50 12.77
C ASN A 7 10.53 1.63 14.04
N ILE A 8 9.89 0.46 13.98
CA ILE A 8 9.70 -0.42 15.15
C ILE A 8 10.93 -1.30 15.39
N LEU A 9 11.51 -1.89 14.33
CA LEU A 9 12.51 -2.95 14.48
C LEU A 9 13.96 -2.47 14.40
N SER A 10 14.25 -1.35 13.72
CA SER A 10 15.64 -0.84 13.69
C SER A 10 16.17 -0.49 15.10
N PRO A 11 15.38 0.11 16.02
CA PRO A 11 15.80 0.30 17.40
C PRO A 11 16.11 -1.00 18.16
N LEU A 12 15.55 -2.13 17.70
CA LEU A 12 15.82 -3.47 18.24
C LEU A 12 17.04 -4.15 17.60
N GLY A 13 17.78 -3.43 16.74
CA GLY A 13 18.98 -3.94 16.07
C GLY A 13 18.72 -4.67 14.75
N VAL A 14 17.48 -4.70 14.25
CA VAL A 14 17.16 -5.30 12.95
C VAL A 14 17.70 -4.44 11.81
N ARG A 15 18.38 -5.06 10.85
CA ARG A 15 18.94 -4.41 9.67
C ARG A 15 18.13 -4.74 8.42
N PHE A 16 18.01 -3.77 7.51
CA PHE A 16 17.17 -3.89 6.32
C PHE A 16 17.98 -3.69 5.05
N PHE A 17 17.84 -4.62 4.10
CA PHE A 17 18.16 -4.39 2.70
C PHE A 17 16.90 -3.91 1.97
N ASP A 18 16.70 -2.59 1.90
CA ASP A 18 15.56 -1.98 1.20
C ASP A 18 15.99 -1.38 -0.14
N LYS A 19 15.68 -2.13 -1.20
CA LYS A 19 16.12 -1.90 -2.57
C LYS A 19 14.87 -1.71 -3.45
N SER A 20 14.40 -0.47 -3.58
CA SER A 20 13.09 -0.17 -4.19
C SER A 20 13.15 -0.02 -5.72
N LEU A 21 12.18 -0.66 -6.41
CA LEU A 21 11.92 -0.50 -7.85
C LEU A 21 10.91 0.63 -8.17
N SER A 22 10.42 1.34 -7.15
CA SER A 22 9.40 2.40 -7.31
C SER A 22 9.94 3.64 -8.03
N TYR A 23 9.11 4.30 -8.85
CA TYR A 23 9.42 5.61 -9.41
C TYR A 23 9.65 6.70 -8.35
N SER A 24 9.12 6.51 -7.13
CA SER A 24 9.28 7.43 -6.00
C SER A 24 10.46 7.10 -5.09
N CYS A 25 11.29 6.13 -5.44
CA CYS A 25 12.40 5.65 -4.59
C CYS A 25 13.40 6.74 -4.17
N GLY A 26 13.47 7.85 -4.93
CA GLY A 26 14.40 8.95 -4.67
C GLY A 26 13.98 9.74 -3.44
N GLN A 27 12.67 9.84 -3.21
CA GLN A 27 12.10 10.50 -2.05
C GLN A 27 12.43 9.74 -0.76
N THR A 28 12.48 8.40 -0.83
CA THR A 28 12.77 7.52 0.30
C THR A 28 14.26 7.19 0.44
N ARG A 29 15.11 7.66 -0.49
CA ARG A 29 16.54 7.29 -0.60
C ARG A 29 16.76 5.77 -0.60
N THR A 30 15.78 5.03 -1.11
CA THR A 30 15.84 3.58 -1.35
C THR A 30 15.96 3.28 -2.84
N CYS A 31 16.20 4.32 -3.64
CA CYS A 31 16.50 4.15 -5.05
C CYS A 31 17.65 3.22 -5.22
N PHE A 32 17.41 2.33 -6.15
CA PHE A 32 18.22 1.20 -6.30
C PHE A 32 19.29 1.48 -7.38
N SER A 33 20.57 1.18 -7.10
CA SER A 33 21.65 1.10 -8.11
C SER A 33 22.84 0.22 -7.64
N PRO A 34 23.29 -0.86 -8.34
CA PRO A 34 22.71 -1.60 -9.49
C PRO A 34 22.12 -3.02 -9.17
N LEU A 35 20.87 -3.31 -9.61
CA LEU A 35 20.01 -4.46 -9.24
C LEU A 35 20.13 -5.20 -10.53
N ARG A 36 20.87 -6.29 -10.48
CA ARG A 36 21.00 -7.10 -11.67
C ARG A 36 19.71 -7.89 -11.82
N ILE A 37 19.35 -8.16 -13.07
CA ILE A 37 18.17 -8.94 -13.49
C ILE A 37 16.84 -8.20 -13.35
N LEU A 38 16.48 -7.73 -12.14
CA LEU A 38 15.24 -6.98 -11.94
C LEU A 38 15.43 -5.50 -12.26
N THR A 39 14.43 -4.94 -12.90
CA THR A 39 14.31 -3.55 -13.29
C THR A 39 12.93 -3.05 -12.90
N ARG A 40 12.74 -1.73 -12.95
CA ARG A 40 11.41 -1.12 -12.77
C ARG A 40 10.35 -1.65 -13.75
N HIS A 41 10.76 -2.21 -14.90
CA HIS A 41 9.86 -2.64 -15.96
C HIS A 41 9.47 -4.12 -15.86
N ASN A 42 10.32 -4.97 -15.27
CA ASN A 42 10.06 -6.41 -15.16
C ASN A 42 9.85 -6.89 -13.71
N GLY A 43 10.04 -6.03 -12.70
CA GLY A 43 9.94 -6.46 -11.30
C GLY A 43 8.54 -6.87 -10.88
N MET A 44 7.52 -6.17 -11.40
CA MET A 44 6.12 -6.48 -11.15
C MET A 44 5.69 -7.73 -11.92
N ASP A 45 5.93 -7.74 -13.23
CA ASP A 45 5.57 -8.82 -14.15
C ASP A 45 6.84 -9.38 -14.79
N TYR A 46 7.29 -10.54 -14.30
CA TYR A 46 8.50 -11.21 -14.75
C TYR A 46 8.18 -12.55 -15.41
N SER A 47 8.97 -12.90 -16.43
CA SER A 47 8.89 -14.21 -17.08
C SER A 47 9.61 -15.29 -16.25
N ASN A 48 9.36 -16.56 -16.59
CA ASN A 48 10.11 -17.69 -16.03
C ASN A 48 11.62 -17.59 -16.30
N GLU A 49 12.02 -16.95 -17.39
CA GLU A 49 13.44 -16.71 -17.69
C GLU A 49 14.06 -15.71 -16.70
N ILE A 50 13.36 -14.62 -16.39
CA ILE A 50 13.79 -13.63 -15.41
C ILE A 50 13.84 -14.25 -14.01
N TYR A 51 12.86 -15.08 -13.65
CA TYR A 51 12.87 -15.85 -12.40
C TYR A 51 14.13 -16.72 -12.28
N SER A 52 14.45 -17.51 -13.31
CA SER A 52 15.65 -18.36 -13.32
C SER A 52 16.94 -17.55 -13.26
N LYS A 53 17.05 -16.48 -14.06
CA LYS A 53 18.21 -15.57 -14.04
C LYS A 53 18.39 -14.90 -12.68
N PHE A 54 17.29 -14.54 -12.02
CA PHE A 54 17.32 -13.93 -10.69
C PHE A 54 17.93 -14.89 -9.68
N TYR A 55 17.40 -16.11 -9.58
CA TYR A 55 17.93 -17.09 -8.64
C TYR A 55 19.40 -17.41 -8.94
N GLU A 56 19.75 -17.69 -10.20
CA GLU A 56 21.13 -18.03 -10.58
C GLU A 56 22.14 -16.93 -10.25
N PHE A 57 21.76 -15.66 -10.43
CA PHE A 57 22.62 -14.54 -10.08
C PHE A 57 22.73 -14.33 -8.57
N TYR A 58 21.60 -14.38 -7.85
CA TYR A 58 21.52 -13.97 -6.45
C TYR A 58 21.82 -15.08 -5.44
N LYS A 59 21.76 -16.37 -5.81
CA LYS A 59 22.04 -17.50 -4.89
C LYS A 59 23.41 -17.44 -4.22
N ASN A 60 24.38 -16.80 -4.86
CA ASN A 60 25.76 -16.65 -4.35
C ASN A 60 26.05 -15.24 -3.80
N GLN A 61 25.08 -14.33 -3.80
CA GLN A 61 25.29 -12.96 -3.31
C GLN A 61 25.17 -12.91 -1.79
N ILE A 62 26.04 -12.13 -1.17
CA ILE A 62 26.11 -12.01 0.29
C ILE A 62 24.76 -11.58 0.87
N GLU A 63 24.05 -10.65 0.20
CA GLU A 63 22.78 -10.14 0.71
C GLU A 63 21.69 -11.21 0.85
N MET A 64 21.67 -12.24 -0.01
CA MET A 64 20.70 -13.33 0.12
C MET A 64 21.11 -14.37 1.16
N ASN A 65 22.40 -14.45 1.48
CA ASN A 65 22.95 -15.43 2.40
C ASN A 65 22.95 -14.98 3.85
N VAL A 66 23.00 -13.66 4.10
CA VAL A 66 23.03 -13.09 5.46
C VAL A 66 21.66 -12.72 6.02
N VAL A 67 20.61 -12.69 5.20
CA VAL A 67 19.26 -12.35 5.66
C VAL A 67 18.59 -13.53 6.35
N ASP A 68 17.92 -13.23 7.47
CA ASP A 68 17.10 -14.21 8.19
C ASP A 68 15.73 -14.41 7.53
N ALA A 69 15.20 -13.35 6.91
CA ALA A 69 13.89 -13.36 6.29
C ALA A 69 13.77 -12.40 5.10
N PHE A 70 12.87 -12.74 4.17
CA PHE A 70 12.38 -11.87 3.11
C PHE A 70 11.01 -11.32 3.50
N VAL A 71 10.78 -10.03 3.28
CA VAL A 71 9.50 -9.39 3.57
C VAL A 71 8.87 -8.82 2.30
N CYS A 72 7.63 -9.18 2.01
CA CYS A 72 6.88 -8.64 0.87
C CYS A 72 5.60 -7.96 1.32
N PHE A 73 5.38 -6.76 0.80
CA PHE A 73 4.17 -5.98 1.03
C PHE A 73 3.36 -5.80 -0.25
N HIS A 74 3.98 -5.15 -1.24
CA HIS A 74 3.33 -4.75 -2.47
C HIS A 74 4.31 -4.83 -3.65
N PRO A 75 4.07 -5.70 -4.63
CA PRO A 75 3.03 -6.73 -4.67
C PRO A 75 3.44 -7.97 -3.87
N VAL A 76 2.47 -8.75 -3.39
CA VAL A 76 2.70 -10.05 -2.74
C VAL A 76 3.34 -11.05 -3.72
N SER A 77 2.97 -10.99 -4.99
CA SER A 77 3.48 -11.88 -6.04
C SER A 77 5.01 -11.86 -6.20
N MET A 78 5.68 -10.77 -5.85
CA MET A 78 7.16 -10.70 -5.86
C MET A 78 7.83 -11.63 -4.84
N CYS A 79 7.09 -12.14 -3.83
CA CYS A 79 7.64 -13.10 -2.87
C CYS A 79 8.01 -14.44 -3.49
N GLU A 80 7.42 -14.80 -4.64
CA GLU A 80 7.72 -16.05 -5.32
C GLU A 80 9.20 -16.12 -5.73
N LEU A 81 9.84 -14.98 -6.08
CA LEU A 81 11.27 -14.87 -6.43
C LEU A 81 12.20 -15.36 -5.30
N TYR A 82 11.75 -15.28 -4.05
CA TYR A 82 12.56 -15.56 -2.87
C TYR A 82 12.33 -16.97 -2.30
N MET A 83 11.31 -17.69 -2.78
CA MET A 83 11.01 -19.06 -2.34
C MET A 83 12.21 -20.03 -2.47
N PRO A 84 13.04 -19.99 -3.53
CA PRO A 84 14.17 -20.91 -3.67
C PRO A 84 15.29 -20.75 -2.64
N PHE A 85 15.36 -19.63 -1.93
CA PHE A 85 16.47 -19.31 -1.02
C PHE A 85 16.35 -19.97 0.35
N ASN A 86 15.25 -20.67 0.63
CA ASN A 86 15.02 -21.40 1.88
C ASN A 86 15.22 -20.55 3.16
N ARG A 87 14.86 -19.27 3.08
CA ARG A 87 14.75 -18.36 4.23
C ARG A 87 13.29 -18.18 4.63
N SER A 88 13.06 -17.65 5.82
CA SER A 88 11.71 -17.27 6.24
C SER A 88 11.14 -16.22 5.28
N ILE A 89 9.85 -16.35 4.96
CA ILE A 89 9.13 -15.40 4.13
C ILE A 89 7.99 -14.81 4.95
N ILE A 90 7.97 -13.48 5.03
CA ILE A 90 6.93 -12.70 5.71
C ILE A 90 6.16 -11.94 4.64
N ILE A 91 4.90 -12.32 4.44
CA ILE A 91 3.98 -11.67 3.53
C ILE A 91 3.03 -10.82 4.35
N ILE A 92 2.90 -9.54 4.01
CA ILE A 92 1.92 -8.64 4.59
C ILE A 92 1.15 -8.00 3.43
N SER A 93 0.05 -8.62 3.02
CA SER A 93 -0.75 -8.13 1.91
C SER A 93 -1.36 -6.77 2.26
N SER A 94 -1.04 -5.75 1.47
CA SER A 94 -1.54 -4.37 1.69
C SER A 94 -2.52 -3.89 0.62
N THR A 95 -2.84 -4.74 -0.35
CA THR A 95 -3.85 -4.57 -1.40
C THR A 95 -4.13 -5.95 -2.02
N ARG A 96 -4.83 -5.99 -3.16
CA ARG A 96 -4.96 -7.14 -4.06
C ARG A 96 -3.66 -7.96 -4.17
N TYR A 97 -3.62 -9.13 -3.55
CA TYR A 97 -2.40 -9.94 -3.42
C TYR A 97 -1.97 -10.52 -4.77
N GLU A 98 -2.91 -10.70 -5.70
CA GLU A 98 -2.75 -11.15 -7.08
C GLU A 98 -2.18 -10.08 -8.00
N LEU A 99 -1.90 -8.87 -7.51
CA LEU A 99 -1.30 -7.83 -8.32
C LEU A 99 -0.07 -8.36 -9.07
N SER A 100 -0.07 -8.15 -10.39
CA SER A 100 0.92 -8.66 -11.36
C SER A 100 0.80 -10.15 -11.74
N ARG A 101 -0.30 -10.80 -11.39
CA ARG A 101 -0.70 -12.13 -11.88
C ARG A 101 -2.08 -12.01 -12.50
N PHE A 102 -2.15 -11.32 -13.63
CA PHE A 102 -3.42 -10.95 -14.27
C PHE A 102 -4.08 -12.11 -15.01
N GLU A 103 -3.30 -13.11 -15.43
CA GLU A 103 -3.83 -14.30 -16.09
C GLU A 103 -4.31 -15.34 -15.07
N PRO A 104 -5.45 -16.01 -15.31
CA PRO A 104 -5.99 -17.03 -14.39
C PRO A 104 -4.98 -18.11 -14.00
N GLN A 105 -4.13 -18.55 -14.93
CA GLN A 105 -3.10 -19.57 -14.67
C GLN A 105 -2.00 -19.04 -13.73
N GLN A 106 -1.59 -17.79 -13.91
CA GLN A 106 -0.61 -17.13 -13.04
C GLN A 106 -1.16 -16.93 -11.63
N TRP A 107 -2.42 -16.52 -11.52
CA TRP A 107 -3.07 -16.33 -10.23
C TRP A 107 -3.26 -17.67 -9.50
N ASN A 108 -3.73 -18.71 -10.19
CA ASN A 108 -3.82 -20.05 -9.61
C ASN A 108 -2.46 -20.54 -9.12
N LYS A 109 -1.39 -20.27 -9.87
CA LYS A 109 -0.02 -20.60 -9.43
C LYS A 109 0.37 -19.84 -8.16
N LEU A 110 0.05 -18.55 -8.07
CA LEU A 110 0.28 -17.76 -6.87
C LEU A 110 -0.50 -18.32 -5.67
N ASN A 111 -1.76 -18.72 -5.85
CA ASN A 111 -2.58 -19.33 -4.79
C ASN A 111 -1.92 -20.61 -4.25
N GLU A 112 -1.43 -21.48 -5.14
CA GLU A 112 -0.70 -22.69 -4.75
C GLU A 112 0.64 -22.37 -4.06
N ASN A 113 1.34 -21.33 -4.49
CA ASN A 113 2.57 -20.88 -3.84
C ASN A 113 2.30 -20.30 -2.45
N LEU A 114 1.22 -19.54 -2.25
CA LEU A 114 0.82 -19.04 -0.93
C LEU A 114 0.49 -20.19 0.02
N LYS A 115 -0.21 -21.24 -0.44
CA LYS A 115 -0.46 -22.45 0.36
C LYS A 115 0.83 -23.17 0.76
N LYS A 116 1.81 -23.25 -0.14
CA LYS A 116 3.14 -23.82 0.19
C LYS A 116 3.88 -22.97 1.21
N ILE A 117 3.81 -21.64 1.08
CA ILE A 117 4.43 -20.71 2.02
C ILE A 117 3.79 -20.88 3.40
N SER A 118 2.47 -20.98 3.50
CA SER A 118 1.75 -21.12 4.79
C SER A 118 1.98 -22.44 5.50
N GLN A 119 2.35 -23.50 4.79
CA GLN A 119 2.65 -24.82 5.38
C GLN A 119 3.97 -24.83 6.16
N ASN A 120 4.88 -23.89 5.92
CA ASN A 120 6.15 -23.80 6.63
C ASN A 120 6.00 -22.88 7.87
N PRO A 121 6.19 -23.39 9.10
CA PRO A 121 5.97 -22.62 10.33
C PRO A 121 6.94 -21.45 10.52
N LYS A 122 8.02 -21.37 9.72
CA LYS A 122 8.94 -20.22 9.71
C LYS A 122 8.40 -19.02 8.94
N ASN A 123 7.38 -19.24 8.11
CA ASN A 123 6.78 -18.21 7.27
C ASN A 123 5.57 -17.59 7.97
N ILE A 124 5.29 -16.34 7.63
CA ILE A 124 4.12 -15.62 8.11
C ILE A 124 3.38 -15.07 6.90
N ILE A 125 2.07 -15.29 6.88
CA ILE A 125 1.17 -14.59 5.95
C ILE A 125 0.19 -13.77 6.79
N ALA A 126 0.19 -12.47 6.53
CA ALA A 126 -0.62 -11.49 7.20
C ALA A 126 -1.29 -10.55 6.18
N ALA A 127 -2.30 -9.84 6.64
CA ALA A 127 -3.05 -8.87 5.86
C ALA A 127 -3.17 -7.54 6.60
N ASN A 128 -3.09 -6.44 5.86
CA ASN A 128 -3.08 -5.07 6.40
C ASN A 128 -4.48 -4.58 6.82
N ASN A 129 -5.54 -5.25 6.38
CA ASN A 129 -6.92 -4.94 6.72
C ASN A 129 -7.80 -6.19 6.57
N LEU A 130 -9.05 -6.10 7.03
CA LEU A 130 -9.99 -7.22 7.00
C LEU A 130 -10.36 -7.64 5.57
N TYR A 131 -10.46 -6.72 4.63
CA TYR A 131 -10.75 -7.06 3.23
C TYR A 131 -9.64 -7.95 2.66
N ASP A 132 -8.38 -7.56 2.80
CA ASP A 132 -7.24 -8.33 2.30
C ASP A 132 -7.14 -9.70 3.01
N ALA A 133 -7.49 -9.78 4.30
CA ALA A 133 -7.53 -11.05 5.04
C ALA A 133 -8.59 -12.00 4.48
N GLU A 134 -9.80 -11.50 4.30
CA GLU A 134 -10.92 -12.26 3.74
C GLU A 134 -10.70 -12.63 2.27
N TYR A 135 -10.06 -11.75 1.51
CA TYR A 135 -9.74 -12.00 0.11
C TYR A 135 -8.73 -13.14 -0.04
N ILE A 136 -7.68 -13.17 0.78
CA ILE A 136 -6.75 -14.31 0.83
C ILE A 136 -7.51 -15.58 1.26
N ARG A 137 -8.30 -15.51 2.34
CA ARG A 137 -9.06 -16.65 2.86
C ARG A 137 -10.00 -17.24 1.81
N TYR A 138 -10.73 -16.39 1.08
CA TYR A 138 -11.69 -16.82 0.07
C TYR A 138 -11.03 -17.59 -1.08
N PHE A 139 -9.91 -17.11 -1.62
CA PHE A 139 -9.27 -17.73 -2.78
C PHE A 139 -8.28 -18.84 -2.45
N THR A 140 -7.72 -18.86 -1.24
CA THR A 140 -6.65 -19.79 -0.87
C THR A 140 -7.03 -20.75 0.25
N GLY A 141 -8.07 -20.44 1.03
CA GLY A 141 -8.42 -21.13 2.27
C GLY A 141 -7.51 -20.81 3.46
N ILE A 142 -6.53 -19.92 3.30
CA ILE A 142 -5.56 -19.59 4.34
C ILE A 142 -6.15 -18.54 5.28
N ASN A 143 -6.19 -18.86 6.58
CA ASN A 143 -6.47 -17.87 7.62
C ASN A 143 -5.18 -17.13 7.94
N VAL A 144 -5.18 -15.82 7.71
CA VAL A 144 -4.00 -14.96 7.87
C VAL A 144 -4.12 -14.10 9.12
N THR A 145 -2.97 -13.66 9.66
CA THR A 145 -2.96 -12.71 10.77
C THR A 145 -3.37 -11.32 10.28
N LEU A 146 -4.31 -10.67 10.95
CA LEU A 146 -4.59 -9.26 10.72
C LEU A 146 -3.47 -8.42 11.36
N LEU A 147 -2.69 -7.73 10.53
CA LEU A 147 -1.56 -6.90 10.94
C LEU A 147 -1.65 -5.53 10.27
N PRO A 148 -2.47 -4.61 10.81
CA PRO A 148 -2.66 -3.29 10.22
C PRO A 148 -1.41 -2.43 10.38
N SER A 149 -1.18 -1.56 9.40
CA SER A 149 -0.10 -0.58 9.47
C SER A 149 -0.28 0.34 10.68
N PHE A 150 0.77 0.49 11.47
CA PHE A 150 0.74 1.20 12.74
C PHE A 150 0.96 2.71 12.57
N CYS A 151 1.75 3.10 11.58
CA CYS A 151 2.01 4.47 11.16
C CYS A 151 2.56 5.41 12.24
N ASN A 152 3.19 4.89 13.30
CA ASN A 152 3.68 5.73 14.39
C ASN A 152 4.88 6.61 14.00
N TYR A 153 5.54 6.28 12.89
CA TYR A 153 6.58 7.12 12.30
C TYR A 153 6.07 8.50 11.83
N THR A 154 4.74 8.69 11.73
CA THR A 154 4.13 9.99 11.41
C THR A 154 4.44 11.05 12.48
N ASN A 155 4.51 10.64 13.75
CA ASN A 155 4.85 11.46 14.90
C ASN A 155 4.17 12.84 14.88
N SER A 156 2.86 12.85 14.63
CA SER A 156 2.03 14.05 14.55
C SER A 156 0.64 13.73 15.06
N ASP A 157 0.03 14.67 15.77
CA ASP A 157 -1.30 14.53 16.35
C ASP A 157 -2.25 15.60 15.80
N TYR A 158 -3.53 15.26 15.77
CA TYR A 158 -4.62 16.14 15.36
C TYR A 158 -4.64 17.43 16.19
N ASN A 159 -4.49 18.56 15.52
CA ASN A 159 -4.49 19.89 16.14
C ASN A 159 -5.02 20.93 15.13
N PRO A 160 -6.34 20.92 14.87
CA PRO A 160 -6.92 21.73 13.80
C PRO A 160 -6.77 23.23 14.11
N THR A 161 -6.04 23.94 13.24
CA THR A 161 -5.84 25.40 13.30
C THR A 161 -6.32 26.11 12.04
N ARG A 162 -6.62 25.34 10.98
CA ARG A 162 -7.16 25.82 9.70
C ARG A 162 -8.64 25.53 9.61
N GLU A 163 -9.34 26.32 8.80
CA GLU A 163 -10.80 26.18 8.62
C GLU A 163 -11.18 25.27 7.45
N GLU A 164 -10.31 25.15 6.44
CA GLU A 164 -10.64 24.32 5.27
C GLU A 164 -10.43 22.83 5.48
N PHE A 165 -11.40 22.06 4.99
CA PHE A 165 -11.34 20.62 4.83
C PHE A 165 -10.42 20.27 3.65
N LEU A 166 -9.68 19.19 3.79
CA LEU A 166 -8.83 18.69 2.73
C LEU A 166 -9.56 17.70 1.84
N LEU A 167 -9.34 17.77 0.53
CA LEU A 167 -9.73 16.74 -0.42
C LEU A 167 -8.48 15.94 -0.82
N ALA A 168 -8.49 14.64 -0.49
CA ALA A 168 -7.46 13.71 -0.91
C ALA A 168 -7.41 13.58 -2.44
N PRO A 169 -6.26 13.21 -3.03
CA PRO A 169 -6.15 13.03 -4.48
C PRO A 169 -7.15 11.98 -5.01
N ILE A 170 -7.88 12.36 -6.06
CA ILE A 170 -8.73 11.45 -6.82
C ILE A 170 -7.94 11.00 -8.06
N HIS A 171 -7.75 9.70 -8.21
CA HIS A 171 -6.84 9.14 -9.22
C HIS A 171 -7.47 8.98 -10.62
N LEU A 172 -8.79 9.16 -10.74
CA LEU A 172 -9.51 9.14 -12.02
C LEU A 172 -9.83 10.58 -12.45
N LEU A 173 -9.12 11.10 -13.45
CA LEU A 173 -9.21 12.52 -13.87
C LEU A 173 -10.62 12.96 -14.26
N TYR A 174 -11.33 12.13 -15.01
CA TYR A 174 -12.72 12.42 -15.41
C TYR A 174 -13.64 12.50 -14.18
N PHE A 175 -13.51 11.53 -13.28
CA PHE A 175 -14.30 11.47 -12.06
C PHE A 175 -13.97 12.62 -11.09
N ASP A 176 -12.71 13.03 -10.98
CA ASP A 176 -12.29 14.16 -10.15
C ASP A 176 -13.03 15.46 -10.52
N SER A 177 -13.11 15.74 -11.83
CA SER A 177 -13.82 16.93 -12.34
C SER A 177 -15.32 16.86 -12.06
N LEU A 178 -15.93 15.70 -12.29
CA LEU A 178 -17.34 15.46 -12.00
C LEU A 178 -17.65 15.59 -10.51
N PHE A 179 -16.86 14.93 -9.66
CA PHE A 179 -17.03 14.94 -8.21
C PHE A 179 -16.94 16.36 -7.65
N LYS A 180 -15.93 17.15 -8.06
CA LYS A 180 -15.80 18.55 -7.65
C LYS A 180 -17.02 19.39 -8.04
N LYS A 181 -17.61 19.14 -9.21
CA LYS A 181 -18.85 19.80 -9.65
C LYS A 181 -20.04 19.40 -8.77
N LEU A 182 -20.23 18.10 -8.51
CA LEU A 182 -21.31 17.58 -7.65
C LEU A 182 -21.19 18.10 -6.22
N LEU A 183 -19.98 18.09 -5.67
CA LEU A 183 -19.67 18.60 -4.34
C LEU A 183 -19.96 20.09 -4.23
N LYS A 184 -19.49 20.90 -5.18
CA LYS A 184 -19.78 22.35 -5.22
C LYS A 184 -21.28 22.64 -5.26
N ASN A 185 -22.02 21.91 -6.11
CA ASN A 185 -23.47 22.07 -6.21
C ASN A 185 -24.17 21.72 -4.89
N SER A 186 -23.75 20.63 -4.23
CA SER A 186 -24.31 20.21 -2.95
C SER A 186 -24.02 21.24 -1.85
N LEU A 187 -22.80 21.76 -1.78
CA LEU A 187 -22.42 22.79 -0.81
C LEU A 187 -23.21 24.10 -1.01
N ASN A 188 -23.45 24.51 -2.26
CA ASN A 188 -24.22 25.72 -2.54
C ASN A 188 -25.69 25.63 -2.06
N GLN A 189 -26.23 24.42 -1.94
CA GLN A 189 -27.59 24.21 -1.42
C GLN A 189 -27.65 24.34 0.12
N TYR A 190 -26.55 24.04 0.82
CA TYR A 190 -26.46 24.15 2.27
C TYR A 190 -25.90 25.51 2.70
N GLN A 191 -26.74 26.54 2.67
CA GLN A 191 -26.34 27.95 2.90
C GLN A 191 -25.94 28.31 4.34
N LYS A 192 -26.21 27.46 5.33
CA LYS A 192 -26.04 27.85 6.74
C LYS A 192 -24.58 27.98 7.18
N HIS A 193 -23.64 27.21 6.62
CA HIS A 193 -22.22 27.23 7.00
C HIS A 193 -21.32 27.24 5.76
N LYS A 194 -20.35 28.17 5.72
CA LYS A 194 -19.40 28.29 4.60
C LYS A 194 -18.32 27.20 4.69
N ILE A 195 -18.66 25.97 4.31
CA ILE A 195 -17.69 24.87 4.25
C ILE A 195 -16.68 25.16 3.13
N LYS A 196 -15.40 25.28 3.49
CA LYS A 196 -14.29 25.46 2.55
C LYS A 196 -13.58 24.14 2.35
N ILE A 197 -13.43 23.70 1.10
CA ILE A 197 -12.74 22.46 0.74
C ILE A 197 -11.63 22.79 -0.25
N VAL A 198 -10.43 22.28 -0.01
CA VAL A 198 -9.26 22.47 -0.90
C VAL A 198 -8.58 21.14 -1.16
N SER A 199 -8.03 20.95 -2.36
CA SER A 199 -7.24 19.74 -2.65
C SER A 199 -5.90 19.80 -1.91
N ILE A 200 -5.47 18.69 -1.31
CA ILE A 200 -4.15 18.59 -0.66
C ILE A 200 -3.04 19.10 -1.60
N ARG A 201 -3.09 18.69 -2.87
CA ARG A 201 -2.06 19.05 -3.86
C ARG A 201 -2.11 20.50 -4.34
N SER A 202 -3.23 21.19 -4.08
CA SER A 202 -3.35 22.62 -4.43
C SER A 202 -2.64 23.53 -3.42
N ILE A 203 -2.54 23.11 -2.16
CA ILE A 203 -1.89 23.88 -1.10
C ILE A 203 -0.52 23.32 -0.71
N TYR A 204 -0.31 22.01 -0.87
CA TYR A 204 0.92 21.32 -0.52
C TYR A 204 1.45 20.50 -1.70
N ARG A 205 2.48 21.02 -2.37
CA ARG A 205 3.23 20.23 -3.36
C ARG A 205 3.91 19.04 -2.67
N ASN A 206 4.58 19.33 -1.55
CA ASN A 206 5.09 18.40 -0.55
C ASN A 206 4.57 18.87 0.82
N TYR A 207 4.34 17.95 1.75
CA TYR A 207 3.87 18.27 3.09
C TYR A 207 4.62 17.46 4.15
N LYS A 208 4.64 17.99 5.36
CA LYS A 208 4.87 17.25 6.61
C LYS A 208 3.53 16.71 7.13
N TYR A 209 3.58 15.66 7.93
CA TYR A 209 2.39 15.11 8.57
C TYR A 209 1.61 16.16 9.38
N SER A 210 2.32 17.04 10.10
CA SER A 210 1.75 18.19 10.81
C SER A 210 0.95 19.15 9.94
N ASP A 211 1.31 19.29 8.65
CA ASP A 211 0.56 20.18 7.75
C ASP A 211 -0.86 19.65 7.51
N LEU A 212 -1.05 18.33 7.55
CA LEU A 212 -2.36 17.70 7.42
C LEU A 212 -3.15 17.77 8.73
N THR A 213 -2.51 17.56 9.89
CA THR A 213 -3.18 17.55 11.19
C THR A 213 -3.72 18.92 11.61
N ASN A 214 -3.26 19.99 10.94
CA ASN A 214 -3.77 21.35 11.10
C ASN A 214 -5.14 21.58 10.45
N HIS A 215 -5.66 20.64 9.65
CA HIS A 215 -6.97 20.77 9.00
C HIS A 215 -8.07 20.00 9.76
N PRO A 216 -9.34 20.44 9.69
CA PRO A 216 -10.42 19.83 10.47
C PRO A 216 -10.70 18.37 10.11
N ALA A 217 -10.63 18.03 8.82
CA ALA A 217 -10.85 16.68 8.33
C ALA A 217 -10.29 16.49 6.91
N ILE A 218 -10.17 15.23 6.48
CA ILE A 218 -9.78 14.85 5.11
C ILE A 218 -10.91 14.04 4.47
N ILE A 219 -11.35 14.50 3.31
CA ILE A 219 -12.33 13.84 2.45
C ILE A 219 -11.59 12.90 1.50
N HIS A 220 -11.92 11.62 1.55
CA HIS A 220 -11.42 10.58 0.66
C HIS A 220 -12.49 10.14 -0.32
N ILE A 221 -12.10 10.04 -1.58
CA ILE A 221 -12.76 9.17 -2.55
C ILE A 221 -11.78 8.02 -2.80
N PRO A 222 -11.99 6.86 -2.16
CA PRO A 222 -11.11 5.72 -2.35
C PRO A 222 -11.06 5.30 -3.82
N TYR A 223 -9.95 4.74 -4.27
CA TYR A 223 -9.81 4.09 -5.59
C TYR A 223 -9.28 2.66 -5.46
N GLN A 224 -8.97 2.25 -4.23
CA GLN A 224 -8.49 0.94 -3.82
C GLN A 224 -9.04 0.64 -2.43
N VAL A 225 -9.12 -0.65 -2.10
CA VAL A 225 -9.58 -1.16 -0.80
C VAL A 225 -8.66 -0.78 0.36
N SER A 226 -7.42 -0.40 0.05
CA SER A 226 -6.38 -0.06 1.03
C SER A 226 -5.43 0.96 0.42
N ILE A 227 -5.22 2.07 1.12
CA ILE A 227 -4.32 3.16 0.71
C ILE A 227 -3.51 3.56 1.94
N MET A 228 -2.18 3.61 1.82
CA MET A 228 -1.29 3.86 2.95
C MET A 228 -1.62 5.17 3.70
N SER A 229 -1.91 6.23 2.96
CA SER A 229 -2.23 7.53 3.55
C SER A 229 -3.47 7.51 4.45
N LEU A 230 -4.41 6.60 4.24
CA LEU A 230 -5.59 6.45 5.09
C LEU A 230 -5.19 6.00 6.50
N PHE A 231 -4.31 5.01 6.62
CA PHE A 231 -3.80 4.54 7.91
C PHE A 231 -2.96 5.60 8.61
N GLU A 232 -2.12 6.33 7.85
CA GLU A 232 -1.31 7.42 8.42
C GLU A 232 -2.21 8.51 8.99
N GLN A 233 -3.24 8.93 8.26
CA GLN A 233 -4.14 10.00 8.69
C GLN A 233 -5.05 9.56 9.84
N TYR A 234 -5.49 8.30 9.82
CA TYR A 234 -6.21 7.70 10.94
C TYR A 234 -5.34 7.65 12.20
N ARG A 235 -4.06 7.24 12.08
CA ARG A 235 -3.11 7.20 13.21
C ARG A 235 -2.88 8.57 13.82
N MET A 236 -2.86 9.62 13.00
CA MET A 236 -2.75 11.00 13.45
C MET A 236 -4.05 11.57 14.06
N ASN A 237 -5.09 10.74 14.23
CA ASN A 237 -6.42 11.13 14.74
C ASN A 237 -7.15 12.18 13.90
N ILE A 238 -6.83 12.29 12.60
CA ILE A 238 -7.53 13.22 11.71
C ILE A 238 -8.91 12.63 11.35
N PRO A 239 -10.02 13.36 11.52
CA PRO A 239 -11.32 12.91 11.04
C PRO A 239 -11.30 12.63 9.54
N LEU A 240 -11.72 11.43 9.15
CA LEU A 240 -11.78 10.98 7.76
C LEU A 240 -13.23 10.91 7.29
N LEU A 241 -13.52 11.55 6.17
CA LEU A 241 -14.83 11.54 5.53
C LEU A 241 -14.74 10.74 4.25
N ALA A 242 -15.58 9.73 4.09
CA ALA A 242 -15.65 8.90 2.89
C ALA A 242 -17.12 8.74 2.47
N PRO A 243 -17.39 8.50 1.18
CA PRO A 243 -18.74 8.16 0.74
C PRO A 243 -19.24 6.89 1.43
N SER A 244 -20.54 6.81 1.69
CA SER A 244 -21.19 5.55 2.06
C SER A 244 -20.94 4.50 0.97
N LEU A 245 -20.98 3.22 1.33
CA LEU A 245 -20.84 2.11 0.39
C LEU A 245 -21.78 2.23 -0.82
N ASP A 246 -23.06 2.56 -0.60
CA ASP A 246 -24.07 2.67 -1.66
C ASP A 246 -23.75 3.79 -2.65
N LEU A 247 -23.40 4.97 -2.16
CA LEU A 247 -22.99 6.10 -2.98
C LEU A 247 -21.73 5.77 -3.80
N PHE A 248 -20.73 5.18 -3.15
CA PHE A 248 -19.47 4.84 -3.79
C PHE A 248 -19.65 3.75 -4.86
N THR A 249 -20.50 2.78 -4.59
CA THR A 249 -20.89 1.71 -5.52
C THR A 249 -21.63 2.28 -6.73
N THR A 250 -22.59 3.19 -6.49
CA THR A 250 -23.30 3.91 -7.55
C THR A 250 -22.34 4.67 -8.47
N TRP A 251 -21.33 5.34 -7.90
CA TRP A 251 -20.32 6.03 -8.69
C TRP A 251 -19.44 5.07 -9.48
N HIS A 252 -19.07 3.93 -8.90
CA HIS A 252 -18.30 2.89 -9.59
C HIS A 252 -19.06 2.33 -10.79
N TYR A 253 -20.35 2.02 -10.67
CA TYR A 253 -21.12 1.51 -11.81
C TYR A 253 -21.48 2.57 -12.86
N GLY A 254 -21.63 3.84 -12.45
CA GLY A 254 -22.09 4.90 -13.33
C GLY A 254 -20.99 5.69 -14.03
N TYR A 255 -19.76 5.71 -13.48
CA TYR A 255 -18.71 6.65 -13.92
C TYR A 255 -17.29 6.06 -13.98
N VAL A 256 -17.08 4.81 -13.55
CA VAL A 256 -15.79 4.09 -13.60
C VAL A 256 -15.92 2.89 -14.52
#